data_AF-A0A3D5JFG0-F1
#
_entry.id   AF-A0A3D5JFG0-F1
#
_cell.length_a   1.000
_cell.length_b   1.000
_cell.length_c   1.000
_cell.angle_alpha   90.00
_cell.angle_beta   90.00
_cell.angle_gamma   90.00
#
_symmetry.space_group_name_H-M   'P 1'
#
loop_
_entity.id
_entity.type
_entity.pdbx_description
1 polymer ?
#
loop_
_entity_poly.entity_id
_entity_poly.type
_entity_poly.pdbx_seq_one_letter_code
_entity_poly.pdbx_strand_id
1 'polypeptide(L)'
;VGVCDVSTLGKIDIQGSDAGAFLDLVYSNTFSTLAVGKTRYGLMLREDGMVMDDGTTARLGETHYVMTTTTANAVGVYRHLEFVRQCLRPDMDVHLISGTDSWAQFAVAGPNARAVL
;
A
#
# COMPACT_ATOMS: atom_id res chain seq x y z
N VAL A 1 -0.41 19.19 19.87
CA VAL A 1 -0.06 18.37 18.68
C VAL A 1 0.78 17.20 19.17
N GLY A 2 0.58 16.00 18.63
CA GLY A 2 1.41 14.83 18.90
C GLY A 2 2.12 14.39 17.63
N VAL A 3 3.33 13.86 17.78
CA VAL A 3 4.12 13.28 16.68
C VAL A 3 4.46 11.84 17.05
N CYS A 4 4.13 10.91 16.17
CA CYS A 4 4.46 9.50 16.32
C CYS A 4 5.36 9.08 15.15
N ASP A 5 6.50 8.46 15.49
CA ASP A 5 7.34 7.79 14.50
C ASP A 5 6.65 6.48 14.07
N VAL A 6 6.26 6.44 12.80
CA VAL A 6 5.64 5.28 12.15
C VAL A 6 6.51 4.76 11.01
N SER A 7 7.82 5.06 11.05
CA SER A 7 8.78 4.65 10.02
C SER A 7 8.89 3.14 9.88
N THR A 8 8.41 2.36 10.85
CA THR A 8 8.45 0.90 10.81
C THR A 8 7.34 0.26 9.97
N LEU A 9 6.32 1.01 9.55
CA LEU A 9 5.29 0.47 8.65
C LEU A 9 5.92 -0.04 7.35
N GLY A 10 5.41 -1.14 6.81
CA GLY A 10 5.83 -1.60 5.50
C GLY A 10 5.42 -0.60 4.43
N LYS A 11 6.27 -0.37 3.44
CA LYS A 11 6.03 0.56 2.33
C LYS A 11 6.40 -0.13 1.03
N ILE A 12 5.46 -0.23 0.11
CA ILE A 12 5.67 -0.89 -1.19
C ILE A 12 5.26 0.11 -2.27
N ASP A 13 6.24 0.45 -3.12
CA ASP A 13 6.03 1.24 -4.32
C ASP A 13 5.56 0.31 -5.45
N ILE A 14 4.44 0.66 -6.07
CA ILE A 14 3.72 -0.16 -7.04
C ILE A 14 3.48 0.66 -8.29
N GLN A 15 4.09 0.26 -9.40
CA GLN A 15 4.03 1.00 -10.66
C GLN A 15 3.71 0.09 -11.84
N GLY A 16 3.07 0.64 -12.86
CA GLY A 16 2.74 -0.06 -14.11
C GLY A 16 1.32 0.23 -14.58
N SER A 17 1.05 0.02 -15.86
CA SER A 17 -0.26 0.33 -16.45
C SER A 17 -1.40 -0.48 -15.83
N ASP A 18 -1.11 -1.68 -15.31
CA ASP A 18 -2.09 -2.55 -14.65
C ASP A 18 -2.12 -2.40 -13.11
N ALA A 19 -1.35 -1.48 -12.52
CA ALA A 19 -1.22 -1.35 -11.06
C ALA A 19 -2.56 -1.20 -10.33
N GLY A 20 -3.50 -0.41 -10.87
CA GLY A 20 -4.83 -0.25 -10.28
C GLY A 20 -5.65 -1.55 -10.29
N ALA A 21 -5.62 -2.29 -11.40
CA ALA A 21 -6.30 -3.57 -11.53
C ALA A 21 -5.63 -4.67 -10.68
N PHE A 22 -4.30 -4.61 -10.52
CA PHE A 22 -3.57 -5.50 -9.63
C PHE A 22 -3.99 -5.29 -8.17
N LEU A 23 -4.13 -4.02 -7.75
CA LEU A 23 -4.63 -3.68 -6.41
C LEU A 23 -6.07 -4.16 -6.19
N ASP A 24 -6.94 -4.07 -7.19
CA ASP A 24 -8.32 -4.60 -7.13
C ASP A 24 -8.36 -6.13 -6.93
N LEU A 25 -7.30 -6.84 -7.31
CA LEU A 25 -7.20 -8.29 -7.14
C LEU A 25 -6.73 -8.67 -5.72
N VAL A 26 -5.77 -7.93 -5.16
CA VAL A 26 -5.14 -8.27 -3.85
C VAL A 26 -5.86 -7.64 -2.65
N TYR A 27 -6.63 -6.58 -2.86
CA TYR A 27 -7.49 -5.99 -1.86
C TYR A 27 -8.94 -6.45 -1.99
N SER A 28 -9.65 -6.48 -0.86
CA SER A 28 -11.10 -6.72 -0.83
C SER A 28 -11.94 -5.57 -1.37
N ASN A 29 -11.36 -4.37 -1.51
CA ASN A 29 -11.99 -3.19 -2.09
C ASN A 29 -11.24 -2.70 -3.32
N THR A 30 -11.94 -1.91 -4.15
CA THR A 30 -11.39 -1.38 -5.40
C THR A 30 -10.44 -0.21 -5.14
N PHE A 31 -9.31 -0.15 -5.83
CA PHE A 31 -8.34 0.95 -5.89
C PHE A 31 -8.22 1.57 -7.29
N SER A 32 -8.57 0.87 -8.37
CA SER A 32 -8.51 1.42 -9.75
C SER A 32 -9.32 2.71 -9.94
N THR A 33 -10.39 2.88 -9.17
CA THR A 33 -11.28 4.06 -9.17
C THR A 33 -10.82 5.18 -8.23
N LEU A 34 -9.73 4.99 -7.47
CA LEU A 34 -9.20 6.00 -6.57
C LEU A 34 -8.63 7.15 -7.41
N ALA A 35 -9.07 8.39 -7.18
CA ALA A 35 -8.50 9.54 -7.88
C ALA A 35 -7.02 9.77 -7.49
N VAL A 36 -6.21 10.29 -8.41
CA VAL A 36 -4.82 10.70 -8.13
C VAL A 36 -4.79 11.74 -7.00
N GLY A 37 -3.79 11.63 -6.13
CA GLY A 37 -3.63 12.49 -4.94
C GLY A 37 -4.57 12.11 -3.78
N LYS A 38 -5.25 10.97 -3.87
CA LYS A 38 -6.08 10.42 -2.79
C LYS A 38 -5.48 9.14 -2.24
N THR A 39 -5.94 8.82 -1.03
CA THR A 39 -5.55 7.63 -0.27
C THR A 39 -6.80 6.88 0.14
N ARG A 40 -6.74 5.56 0.13
CA ARG A 40 -7.84 4.68 0.55
C ARG A 40 -7.30 3.59 1.47
N TYR A 41 -8.06 3.30 2.51
CA TYR A 41 -7.80 2.16 3.40
C TYR A 41 -8.35 0.88 2.77
N GLY A 42 -7.64 -0.24 2.91
CA GLY A 42 -8.05 -1.53 2.37
C GLY A 42 -7.65 -2.70 3.28
N LEU A 43 -8.36 -3.81 3.12
CA LEU A 43 -8.05 -5.08 3.76
C LEU A 43 -7.59 -6.08 2.69
N MET A 44 -6.45 -6.72 2.93
CA MET A 44 -5.98 -7.87 2.16
C MET A 44 -6.42 -9.14 2.87
N LEU A 45 -7.02 -10.07 2.12
CA LEU A 45 -7.51 -11.33 2.65
C LEU A 45 -6.68 -12.49 2.11
N ARG A 46 -6.62 -13.57 2.87
CA ARG A 46 -6.15 -14.85 2.36
C ARG A 46 -7.24 -15.52 1.52
N GLU A 47 -6.89 -16.62 0.89
CA GLU A 47 -7.79 -17.42 0.04
C GLU A 47 -8.95 -18.03 0.83
N ASP A 48 -8.81 -18.21 2.14
CA ASP A 48 -9.87 -18.65 3.05
C ASP A 48 -10.81 -17.52 3.51
N GLY A 49 -10.61 -16.29 3.01
CA GLY A 49 -11.41 -15.11 3.33
C GLY A 49 -11.07 -14.44 4.66
N MET A 50 -10.08 -14.95 5.40
CA MET A 50 -9.64 -14.34 6.65
C MET A 50 -8.65 -13.21 6.38
N VAL A 51 -8.61 -12.21 7.26
CA VAL A 51 -7.70 -11.07 7.13
C VAL A 51 -6.24 -11.55 7.14
N MET A 52 -5.49 -11.10 6.14
CA MET A 52 -4.04 -11.29 6.02
C MET A 52 -3.29 -10.06 6.54
N ASP A 53 -3.66 -8.87 6.06
CA ASP A 53 -3.09 -7.59 6.49
C ASP A 53 -4.01 -6.43 6.08
N ASP A 54 -3.64 -5.21 6.45
CA ASP A 54 -4.38 -4.01 6.13
C ASP A 54 -3.45 -2.81 5.92
N GLY A 55 -4.04 -1.69 5.50
CA GLY A 55 -3.33 -0.42 5.48
C GLY A 55 -3.92 0.55 4.48
N THR A 56 -3.18 1.63 4.26
CA THR A 56 -3.55 2.67 3.29
C THR A 56 -2.72 2.55 2.03
N THR A 57 -3.36 2.72 0.87
CA THR A 57 -2.65 2.89 -0.39
C THR A 57 -3.00 4.25 -0.99
N ALA A 58 -1.96 5.03 -1.30
CA ALA A 58 -2.05 6.34 -1.93
C ALA A 58 -1.81 6.21 -3.43
N ARG A 59 -2.64 6.86 -4.26
CA ARG A 59 -2.42 6.96 -5.71
C ARG A 59 -1.64 8.23 -6.01
N LEU A 60 -0.36 8.10 -6.32
CA LEU A 60 0.55 9.23 -6.57
C LEU A 60 0.55 9.68 -8.04
N GLY A 61 0.16 8.80 -8.96
CA GLY A 61 -0.01 9.10 -10.38
C GLY A 61 -1.01 8.16 -11.04
N GLU A 62 -1.22 8.29 -12.35
CA GLU A 62 -2.17 7.44 -13.08
C GLU A 62 -1.85 5.95 -12.95
N THR A 63 -0.56 5.62 -12.93
CA THR A 63 -0.02 4.25 -12.89
C THR A 63 0.94 4.03 -11.72
N HIS A 64 0.83 4.83 -10.65
CA HIS A 64 1.75 4.82 -9.52
C HIS A 64 1.01 4.89 -8.19
N TYR A 65 1.24 3.89 -7.35
CA TYR A 65 0.66 3.74 -6.03
C TYR A 65 1.76 3.47 -5.00
N VAL A 66 1.53 3.92 -3.77
CA VAL A 66 2.35 3.56 -2.61
C VAL A 66 1.45 2.95 -1.56
N MET A 67 1.69 1.69 -1.27
CA MET A 67 0.98 0.90 -0.26
C MET A 67 1.74 0.97 1.06
N THR A 68 1.00 1.14 2.16
CA THR A 68 1.50 0.88 3.51
C THR A 68 0.89 -0.39 4.06
N THR A 69 1.66 -1.17 4.82
CA THR A 69 1.21 -2.38 5.52
C THR A 69 1.47 -2.27 7.01
N THR A 70 0.99 -3.22 7.81
CA THR A 70 1.43 -3.33 9.21
C THR A 70 2.94 -3.57 9.29
N THR A 71 3.57 -3.10 10.37
CA THR A 71 5.02 -3.25 10.61
C THR A 71 5.49 -4.70 10.56
N ALA A 72 4.78 -5.58 11.27
CA ALA A 72 5.21 -6.98 11.43
C ALA A 72 5.09 -7.79 10.14
N ASN A 73 4.20 -7.37 9.22
CA ASN A 73 3.88 -8.14 8.03
C ASN A 73 4.42 -7.52 6.73
N ALA A 74 5.24 -6.47 6.81
CA ALA A 74 5.81 -5.82 5.63
C ALA A 74 6.44 -6.81 4.64
N VAL A 75 7.24 -7.75 5.15
CA VAL A 75 7.88 -8.79 4.33
C VAL A 75 6.86 -9.83 3.84
N GLY A 76 5.88 -10.20 4.68
CA GLY A 76 4.85 -11.17 4.33
C GLY A 76 3.98 -10.69 3.18
N VAL A 77 3.48 -9.46 3.26
CA VAL A 77 2.70 -8.82 2.20
C VAL A 77 3.54 -8.68 0.93
N TYR A 78 4.77 -8.16 1.01
CA TYR A 78 5.62 -8.01 -0.18
C TYR A 78 5.82 -9.34 -0.92
N ARG A 79 6.10 -10.43 -0.18
CA ARG A 79 6.24 -11.78 -0.75
C ARG A 79 4.95 -12.27 -1.38
N HIS A 80 3.81 -12.01 -0.76
CA HIS A 80 2.51 -12.38 -1.33
C HIS A 80 2.25 -11.63 -2.64
N LEU A 81 2.49 -10.31 -2.69
CA LEU A 81 2.32 -9.54 -3.92
C LEU A 81 3.25 -10.03 -5.04
N GLU A 82 4.52 -10.34 -4.74
CA GLU A 82 5.42 -10.93 -5.73
C GLU A 82 4.95 -12.31 -6.19
N PHE A 83 4.41 -13.14 -5.31
CA PHE A 83 3.81 -14.42 -5.69
C PHE A 83 2.62 -14.23 -6.65
N VAL A 84 1.69 -13.32 -6.33
CA VAL A 84 0.55 -13.01 -7.21
C VAL A 84 1.05 -12.51 -8.56
N ARG A 85 2.00 -11.57 -8.57
CA ARG A 85 2.58 -11.00 -9.79
C ARG A 85 3.30 -12.04 -10.66
N GLN A 86 4.12 -12.90 -10.07
CA GLN A 86 4.95 -13.85 -10.83
C GLN A 86 4.20 -15.12 -11.21
N CYS A 87 3.36 -15.65 -10.32
CA CYS A 87 2.78 -16.98 -10.46
C CYS A 87 1.33 -16.96 -10.92
N LEU A 88 0.54 -15.96 -10.49
CA LEU A 88 -0.89 -15.91 -10.80
C LEU A 88 -1.21 -14.98 -11.97
N ARG A 89 -0.51 -13.84 -12.05
CA ARG A 89 -0.71 -12.78 -13.05
C ARG A 89 0.59 -12.31 -13.72
N PRO A 90 1.40 -13.23 -14.30
CA PRO A 90 2.64 -12.87 -14.99
C PRO A 90 2.41 -12.00 -16.24
N ASP A 91 1.17 -11.91 -16.71
CA ASP A 91 0.74 -11.11 -17.85
C ASP A 91 0.59 -9.61 -17.55
N MET A 92 0.46 -9.21 -16.28
CA MET A 92 0.20 -7.82 -15.90
C MET A 92 1.48 -6.98 -15.93
N ASP A 93 1.37 -5.77 -16.47
CA ASP A 93 2.38 -4.73 -16.37
C ASP A 93 2.29 -4.06 -14.98
N VAL A 94 2.96 -4.69 -14.01
CA VAL A 94 3.12 -4.17 -12.65
C VAL A 94 4.50 -4.52 -12.10
N HIS A 95 5.09 -3.59 -11.37
CA HIS A 95 6.40 -3.69 -10.74
C HIS A 95 6.29 -3.26 -9.29
N LEU A 96 6.99 -3.99 -8.42
CA LEU A 96 6.96 -3.81 -6.98
C LEU A 96 8.36 -3.51 -6.48
N ILE A 97 8.50 -2.49 -5.62
CA ILE A 97 9.76 -2.19 -4.93
C ILE A 97 9.44 -1.96 -3.46
N SER A 98 10.13 -2.65 -2.56
CA SER A 98 10.04 -2.34 -1.13
C SER A 98 10.75 -1.01 -0.86
N GLY A 99 10.00 -0.02 -0.37
CA GLY A 99 10.50 1.27 0.10
C GLY A 99 10.56 1.37 1.63
N THR A 100 10.32 0.27 2.35
CA THR A 100 10.13 0.25 3.81
C THR A 100 11.24 0.96 4.56
N ASP A 101 12.50 0.61 4.27
CA ASP A 101 13.69 1.17 4.93
C ASP A 101 14.22 2.44 4.26
N SER A 102 13.71 2.77 3.07
CA SER A 102 14.13 3.98 2.34
C SER A 102 13.44 5.23 2.84
N TRP A 103 12.24 5.11 3.43
CA TRP A 103 11.41 6.23 3.84
C TRP A 103 11.15 6.22 5.34
N ALA A 104 11.51 7.32 6.01
CA ALA A 104 10.98 7.65 7.32
C ALA A 104 9.54 8.18 7.19
N GLN A 105 8.69 7.89 8.16
CA GLN A 105 7.31 8.36 8.17
C GLN A 105 6.88 8.78 9.57
N PHE A 106 6.25 9.95 9.65
CA PHE A 106 5.79 10.52 10.91
C PHE A 106 4.31 10.87 10.82
N ALA A 107 3.53 10.47 11.83
CA ALA A 107 2.15 10.90 11.99
C ALA A 107 2.11 12.15 12.87
N VAL A 108 1.76 13.30 12.28
CA VAL A 108 1.54 14.56 13.00
C VAL A 108 0.05 14.77 13.20
N ALA A 109 -0.44 14.62 14.44
CA ALA A 109 -1.87 14.55 14.73
C ALA A 109 -2.31 15.48 15.87
N GLY A 110 -3.61 15.82 15.87
CA GLY A 110 -4.26 16.67 16.86
C GLY A 110 -4.68 18.05 16.33
N PRO A 111 -5.39 18.85 17.14
CA PRO A 111 -6.05 20.08 16.67
C PRO A 111 -5.10 21.13 16.09
N ASN A 112 -3.83 21.14 16.54
CA ASN A 112 -2.81 22.08 16.08
C ASN A 112 -1.90 21.53 14.98
N ALA A 113 -2.17 20.32 14.43
CA ALA A 113 -1.31 19.71 13.42
C ALA A 113 -1.18 20.57 12.15
N ARG A 114 -2.28 21.22 11.73
CA ARG A 114 -2.28 22.12 10.56
C ARG A 114 -1.39 23.35 10.74
N ALA A 115 -1.15 23.80 11.97
CA ALA A 115 -0.25 24.94 12.20
C ALA A 115 1.24 24.55 12.16
N VAL A 116 1.54 23.25 12.19
CA VAL A 116 2.91 22.71 12.12
C VAL A 116 3.32 22.41 10.66
N LEU A 117 2.36 22.14 9.77
CA LEU A 117 2.56 21.83 8.34
C LEU A 117 2.45 23.09 7.48
#